data_AF-A0A967W7F8-F1
#
_entry.id   AF-A0A967W7F8-F1
#
_cell.length_a   1.000
_cell.length_b   1.000
_cell.length_c   1.000
_cell.angle_alpha   90.00
_cell.angle_beta   90.00
_cell.angle_gamma   90.00
#
_symmetry.space_group_name_H-M   'P 1'
#
loop_
_entity.id
_entity.type
_entity.pdbx_description
1 polymer ?
#
loop_
_entity_poly.entity_id
_entity_poly.type
_entity_poly.pdbx_seq_one_letter_code
_entity_poly.pdbx_strand_id
1 'polypeptide(L)'
;MTACEELRNRLEQKKAELSARLERITANLRRGFEADSKEMAKQLEDSEVVDALGNEARAEIAKINAALQRIDSGDYGLCVECGDAIHVGRLEAYPYADECIDCAEFDEHRRNHM
;
A
#
# COMPACT_ATOMS: atom_id res chain seq x y z
N MET A 1 17.04 -20.07 7.35
CA MET A 1 17.17 -18.63 7.03
C MET A 1 16.51 -18.26 5.70
N THR A 2 15.63 -19.08 5.11
CA THR A 2 15.05 -18.83 3.76
C THR A 2 13.64 -18.23 3.80
N ALA A 3 12.82 -18.54 4.81
CA ALA A 3 11.41 -18.11 4.86
C ALA A 3 11.22 -16.59 4.98
N CYS A 4 12.01 -15.89 5.80
CA CYS A 4 11.95 -14.42 5.89
C CYS A 4 12.44 -13.73 4.61
N GLU A 5 13.38 -14.36 3.90
CA GLU A 5 13.97 -13.81 2.67
C GLU A 5 13.04 -13.98 1.47
N GLU A 6 12.31 -15.10 1.38
CA GLU A 6 11.22 -15.29 0.43
C GLU A 6 10.05 -14.33 0.68
N LEU A 7 9.68 -14.14 1.94
CA LEU A 7 8.63 -13.19 2.33
C LEU A 7 9.02 -11.75 1.94
N ARG A 8 10.27 -11.36 2.22
CA ARG A 8 10.83 -10.06 1.82
C ARG A 8 10.73 -9.86 0.31
N ASN A 9 11.22 -10.82 -0.47
CA ASN A 9 11.18 -10.75 -1.95
C ASN A 9 9.74 -10.63 -2.48
N ARG A 10 8.79 -11.38 -1.89
CA ARG A 10 7.38 -11.31 -2.27
C ARG A 10 6.78 -9.93 -2.02
N LEU A 11 7.11 -9.33 -0.87
CA LEU A 11 6.69 -7.98 -0.50
C LEU A 11 7.31 -6.92 -1.42
N GLU A 12 8.59 -7.04 -1.76
CA GLU A 12 9.27 -6.13 -2.69
C GLU A 12 8.72 -6.22 -4.10
N GLN A 13 8.44 -7.43 -4.61
CA GLN A 13 7.76 -7.59 -5.91
C GLN A 13 6.41 -6.89 -5.92
N LYS A 14 5.61 -7.06 -4.86
CA LYS A 14 4.29 -6.42 -4.77
C LYS A 14 4.40 -4.89 -4.74
N LYS A 15 5.38 -4.35 -4.01
CA LYS A 15 5.68 -2.91 -4.01
C LYS A 15 6.07 -2.41 -5.40
N ALA A 16 6.94 -3.12 -6.10
CA ALA A 16 7.36 -2.77 -7.46
C ALA A 16 6.17 -2.79 -8.44
N GLU A 17 5.30 -3.78 -8.33
CA GLU A 17 4.08 -3.89 -9.14
C GLU A 17 3.13 -2.70 -8.91
N LEU A 18 2.84 -2.35 -7.64
CA LEU A 18 1.99 -1.22 -7.29
C LEU A 18 2.58 0.10 -7.80
N SER A 19 3.89 0.28 -7.66
CA SER A 19 4.61 1.47 -8.12
C SER A 19 4.55 1.59 -9.65
N ALA A 20 4.82 0.49 -10.37
CA ALA A 20 4.74 0.46 -11.83
C ALA A 20 3.30 0.66 -12.35
N ARG A 21 2.28 0.21 -11.59
CA ARG A 21 0.88 0.47 -11.91
C ARG A 21 0.55 1.95 -11.77
N LEU A 22 0.97 2.59 -10.68
CA LEU A 22 0.82 4.04 -10.49
C LEU A 22 1.50 4.83 -11.61
N GLU A 23 2.74 4.52 -11.94
CA GLU A 23 3.47 5.20 -13.01
C GLU A 23 2.74 5.09 -14.36
N ARG A 24 2.18 3.92 -14.68
CA ARG A 24 1.39 3.72 -15.91
C ARG A 24 0.10 4.53 -15.93
N ILE A 25 -0.60 4.65 -14.80
CA ILE A 25 -1.82 5.46 -14.68
C ILE A 25 -1.48 6.93 -14.91
N THR A 26 -0.47 7.43 -14.19
CA THR A 26 0.02 8.81 -14.32
C THR A 26 0.52 9.10 -15.74
N ALA A 27 1.23 8.17 -16.38
CA ALA A 27 1.74 8.33 -17.74
C ALA A 27 0.63 8.33 -18.80
N ASN A 28 -0.40 7.48 -18.68
CA ASN A 28 -1.54 7.50 -19.59
C ASN A 28 -2.34 8.80 -19.48
N LEU A 29 -2.55 9.27 -18.25
CA LEU A 29 -3.22 10.55 -18.01
C LEU A 29 -2.43 11.71 -18.62
N ARG A 30 -1.10 11.74 -18.43
CA ARG A 30 -0.23 12.73 -19.09
C ARG A 30 -0.39 12.73 -20.61
N ARG A 31 -0.41 11.55 -21.25
CA ARG A 31 -0.56 11.42 -22.72
C ARG A 31 -1.93 11.83 -23.26
N GLY A 32 -3.01 11.52 -22.53
CA GLY A 32 -4.38 11.88 -22.95
C GLY A 32 -4.58 13.40 -23.06
N PHE A 33 -3.86 14.18 -22.25
CA PHE A 33 -3.93 15.64 -22.24
C PHE A 33 -2.91 16.34 -23.13
N GLU A 34 -1.80 15.71 -23.53
CA GLU A 34 -0.91 16.24 -24.58
C GLU A 34 -1.64 16.43 -25.93
N ALA A 35 -2.75 15.71 -26.13
CA ALA A 35 -3.63 15.87 -27.27
C ALA A 35 -4.57 17.10 -27.19
N ASP A 36 -4.74 17.73 -26.01
CA ASP A 36 -5.64 18.87 -25.81
C ASP A 36 -5.02 19.93 -24.86
N SER A 37 -4.32 20.91 -25.46
CA SER A 37 -3.84 22.19 -24.89
C SER A 37 -2.73 22.19 -23.81
N LYS A 38 -1.69 23.02 -24.06
CA LYS A 38 -0.43 23.15 -23.30
C LYS A 38 -0.55 23.75 -21.88
N GLU A 39 -1.74 24.12 -21.41
CA GLU A 39 -1.93 24.88 -20.17
C GLU A 39 -2.31 24.00 -18.94
N MET A 40 -2.60 22.70 -19.14
CA MET A 40 -3.21 21.83 -18.13
C MET A 40 -2.24 20.89 -17.38
N ALA A 41 -0.92 21.10 -17.46
CA ALA A 41 0.04 20.23 -16.79
C ALA A 41 -0.01 20.31 -15.24
N LYS A 42 -0.44 21.47 -14.69
CA LYS A 42 -0.50 21.69 -13.24
C LYS A 42 -1.82 21.23 -12.62
N GLN A 43 -2.93 21.25 -13.37
CA GLN A 43 -4.23 20.73 -12.88
C GLN A 43 -4.26 19.21 -12.75
N LEU A 44 -3.28 18.50 -13.35
CA LEU A 44 -3.13 17.04 -13.30
C LEU A 44 -2.60 16.53 -11.95
N GLU A 45 -1.70 17.27 -11.32
CA GLU A 45 -1.21 16.95 -9.96
C GLU A 45 -2.33 17.17 -8.93
N ASP A 46 -3.24 18.12 -9.19
CA ASP A 46 -4.43 18.41 -8.36
C ASP A 46 -5.67 17.60 -8.76
N SER A 47 -5.58 16.64 -9.70
CA SER A 47 -6.78 15.87 -10.09
C SER A 47 -7.12 14.86 -8.98
N GLU A 48 -8.30 15.03 -8.38
CA GLU A 48 -8.76 14.23 -7.22
C GLU A 48 -8.66 12.71 -7.45
N VAL A 49 -8.78 12.25 -8.70
CA VAL A 49 -8.69 10.83 -9.06
C VAL A 49 -7.24 10.30 -9.01
N VAL A 50 -6.27 11.08 -9.49
CA VAL A 50 -4.84 10.72 -9.39
C VAL A 50 -4.37 10.80 -7.95
N ASP A 51 -4.87 11.78 -7.21
CA ASP A 51 -4.57 11.91 -5.79
C ASP A 51 -5.15 10.79 -4.96
N ALA A 52 -6.41 10.40 -5.17
CA ALA A 52 -7.03 9.30 -4.45
C ALA A 52 -6.33 7.95 -4.73
N LEU A 53 -6.15 7.60 -6.00
CA LEU A 53 -5.46 6.36 -6.39
C LEU A 53 -3.99 6.36 -5.96
N GLY A 54 -3.34 7.53 -6.07
CA GLY A 54 -1.98 7.75 -5.60
C GLY A 54 -1.86 7.57 -4.09
N ASN A 55 -2.75 8.17 -3.32
CA ASN A 55 -2.74 8.11 -1.85
C ASN A 55 -2.98 6.69 -1.35
N GLU A 56 -3.92 5.96 -1.94
CA GLU A 56 -4.24 4.60 -1.53
C GLU A 56 -3.08 3.63 -1.81
N ALA A 57 -2.49 3.70 -3.00
CA ALA A 57 -1.32 2.89 -3.34
C ALA A 57 -0.07 3.33 -2.56
N ARG A 58 0.11 4.62 -2.27
CA ARG A 58 1.17 5.10 -1.35
C ARG A 58 0.99 4.55 0.05
N ALA A 59 -0.24 4.51 0.56
CA ALA A 59 -0.56 3.92 1.86
C ALA A 59 -0.26 2.41 1.88
N GLU A 60 -0.62 1.67 0.82
CA GLU A 60 -0.30 0.25 0.72
C GLU A 60 1.22 0.00 0.64
N ILE A 61 1.96 0.81 -0.14
CA ILE A 61 3.43 0.76 -0.18
C ILE A 61 4.04 1.06 1.19
N ALA A 62 3.47 2.01 1.94
CA ALA A 62 3.90 2.31 3.30
C ALA A 62 3.70 1.11 4.24
N LYS A 63 2.55 0.42 4.16
CA LYS A 63 2.29 -0.83 4.91
C LYS A 63 3.30 -1.92 4.57
N ILE A 64 3.64 -2.08 3.28
CA ILE A 64 4.66 -3.04 2.85
C ILE A 64 6.04 -2.68 3.42
N ASN A 65 6.46 -1.41 3.38
CA ASN A 65 7.73 -0.98 3.96
C ASN A 65 7.78 -1.21 5.48
N ALA A 66 6.67 -0.95 6.18
CA ALA A 66 6.57 -1.22 7.61
C ALA A 66 6.69 -2.72 7.92
N ALA A 67 6.05 -3.58 7.12
CA ALA A 67 6.18 -5.03 7.26
C ALA A 67 7.63 -5.50 7.04
N LEU A 68 8.33 -4.95 6.04
CA LEU A 68 9.76 -5.22 5.80
C LEU A 68 10.62 -4.82 7.00
N GLN A 69 10.39 -3.65 7.58
CA GLN A 69 11.11 -3.22 8.79
C GLN A 69 10.84 -4.15 9.98
N ARG A 70 9.60 -4.61 10.17
CA ARG A 70 9.27 -5.56 11.26
C ARG A 70 9.94 -6.92 11.05
N ILE A 71 10.09 -7.38 9.82
CA ILE A 71 10.85 -8.59 9.51
C ILE A 71 12.33 -8.41 9.92
N ASP A 72 12.91 -7.23 9.68
CA ASP A 72 14.29 -6.92 10.05
C ASP A 72 14.47 -6.76 11.57
N SER A 73 13.49 -6.17 12.26
CA SER A 73 13.50 -5.99 13.72
C SER A 73 13.15 -7.26 14.50
N GLY A 74 12.49 -8.24 13.86
CA GLY A 74 12.00 -9.46 14.50
C GLY A 74 10.60 -9.33 15.11
N ASP A 75 9.95 -8.17 14.96
CA ASP A 75 8.59 -7.85 15.44
C ASP A 75 7.50 -8.22 14.42
N TYR A 76 7.83 -9.07 13.43
CA TYR A 76 6.89 -9.48 12.41
C TYR A 76 5.74 -10.30 13.02
N GLY A 77 4.51 -9.87 12.72
CA GLY A 77 3.30 -10.48 13.28
C GLY A 77 2.78 -9.81 14.54
N LEU A 78 3.19 -8.59 14.87
CA LEU A 78 2.57 -7.76 15.90
C LEU A 78 1.71 -6.65 15.28
N CYS A 79 0.55 -6.41 15.88
CA CYS A 79 -0.39 -5.36 15.51
C CYS A 79 0.17 -3.99 15.90
N VAL A 80 0.10 -3.01 15.00
CA VAL A 80 0.58 -1.64 15.28
C VAL A 80 -0.33 -0.84 16.19
N GLU A 81 -1.62 -1.16 16.20
CA GLU A 81 -2.62 -0.41 16.97
C GLU A 81 -2.69 -0.89 18.42
N CYS A 82 -2.78 -2.20 18.64
CA CYS A 82 -2.92 -2.77 19.99
C CYS A 82 -1.66 -3.48 20.52
N GLY A 83 -0.68 -3.78 19.67
CA GLY A 83 0.52 -4.55 20.05
C GLY A 83 0.32 -6.07 20.13
N ASP A 84 -0.89 -6.59 19.91
CA ASP A 84 -1.16 -8.03 19.98
C ASP A 84 -0.61 -8.81 18.78
N ALA A 85 -0.43 -10.11 18.96
CA ALA A 85 -0.02 -11.00 17.88
C ALA A 85 -1.11 -11.12 16.79
N ILE A 86 -0.72 -10.89 15.54
CA ILE A 86 -1.55 -11.09 14.35
C ILE A 86 -1.64 -12.59 14.07
N HIS A 87 -2.87 -13.08 13.87
CA HIS A 87 -3.13 -14.48 13.59
C HIS A 87 -2.36 -14.94 12.34
N VAL A 88 -1.69 -16.10 12.42
CA VAL A 88 -0.82 -16.62 11.34
C VAL A 88 -1.57 -16.76 10.02
N GLY A 89 -2.81 -17.27 10.03
CA GLY A 89 -3.64 -17.37 8.82
C GLY A 89 -3.89 -16.03 8.11
N ARG A 90 -3.87 -14.91 8.85
CA ARG A 90 -3.98 -13.57 8.28
C ARG A 90 -2.66 -13.13 7.65
N LEU A 91 -1.51 -13.48 8.23
CA LEU A 91 -0.19 -13.22 7.64
C LEU A 91 0.09 -14.10 6.41
N GLU A 92 -0.46 -15.32 6.39
CA GLU A 92 -0.38 -16.21 5.22
C GLU A 92 -1.17 -15.65 4.03
N ALA A 93 -2.39 -15.18 4.28
CA ALA A 93 -3.24 -14.53 3.27
C ALA A 93 -2.76 -13.13 2.88
N TYR A 94 -2.38 -12.32 3.88
CA TYR A 94 -1.98 -10.92 3.76
C TYR A 94 -0.66 -10.67 4.52
N PRO A 95 0.49 -10.91 3.88
CA PRO A 95 1.80 -10.84 4.53
C PRO A 95 2.23 -9.42 4.95
N TYR A 96 1.55 -8.40 4.43
CA TYR A 96 1.77 -6.99 4.75
C TYR A 96 0.74 -6.47 5.77
N ALA A 97 -0.11 -7.34 6.34
CA ALA A 97 -1.06 -6.96 7.37
C ALA A 97 -0.33 -6.38 8.58
N ASP A 98 -0.71 -5.16 8.95
CA ASP A 98 -0.17 -4.40 10.08
C ASP A 98 -1.10 -4.36 11.30
N GLU A 99 -2.34 -4.78 11.12
CA GLU A 99 -3.37 -4.79 12.15
C GLU A 99 -3.91 -6.21 12.38
N CYS A 100 -4.30 -6.49 13.63
CA CYS A 100 -5.08 -7.67 13.97
C CYS A 100 -6.49 -7.59 13.36
N ILE A 101 -7.25 -8.69 13.45
CA ILE A 101 -8.60 -8.72 12.88
C ILE A 101 -9.53 -7.70 13.54
N ASP A 102 -9.45 -7.56 14.86
CA ASP A 102 -10.31 -6.65 15.62
C ASP A 102 -10.01 -5.18 15.28
N CYS A 103 -8.73 -4.79 15.20
CA CYS A 103 -8.33 -3.43 14.83
C CYS A 103 -8.70 -3.10 13.38
N ALA A 104 -8.58 -4.06 12.47
CA ALA A 104 -8.93 -3.83 11.08
C ALA A 104 -10.44 -3.75 10.84
N GLU A 105 -11.25 -4.57 11.54
CA GLU A 105 -12.71 -4.45 11.51
C GLU A 105 -13.15 -3.08 12.07
N PHE A 106 -12.46 -2.58 13.11
CA PHE A 106 -12.70 -1.25 13.64
C PHE A 106 -12.35 -0.13 12.64
N ASP A 107 -11.21 -0.22 11.96
CA ASP A 107 -10.81 0.77 10.93
C ASP A 107 -11.75 0.75 9.72
N GLU A 108 -12.16 -0.44 9.27
CA GLU A 108 -13.10 -0.60 8.16
C GLU A 108 -14.46 0.03 8.51
N HIS A 109 -14.99 -0.24 9.71
CA HIS A 109 -16.22 0.39 10.17
C HIS A 109 -16.11 1.92 10.23
N ARG A 110 -14.93 2.44 10.60
CA ARG A 110 -14.65 3.88 10.63
C ARG A 110 -14.64 4.49 9.23
N ARG A 111 -14.05 3.82 8.23
CA ARG A 111 -14.03 4.29 6.84
C ARG A 111 -15.40 4.23 6.17
N ASN A 112 -16.19 3.21 6.47
CA ASN A 112 -17.49 3.01 5.83
C ASN A 112 -18.59 3.95 6.36
N HIS A 113 -18.35 4.61 7.51
CA HIS A 113 -19.24 5.59 8.13
C HIS A 113 -18.84 7.05 7.89
N MET A 114 -17.93 7.32 6.94
CA MET A 114 -17.49 8.67 6.57
C MET A 114 -18.28 9.24 5.40
#